data_AF-A0A9E1W6D1-F1
#
_entry.id   AF-A0A9E1W6D1-F1
#
_cell.length_a   1.000
_cell.length_b   1.000
_cell.length_c   1.000
_cell.angle_alpha   90.00
_cell.angle_beta   90.00
_cell.angle_gamma   90.00
#
_symmetry.space_group_name_H-M   'P 1'
#
loop_
_entity.id
_entity.type
_entity.pdbx_description
1 polymer ?
#
loop_
_entity_poly.entity_id
_entity_poly.type
_entity_poly.pdbx_seq_one_letter_code
_entity_poly.pdbx_strand_id
1 'polypeptide(L)'
;MNTVAWILGIILAGGFGVAGVTKLLDLDRMRDHLGYSARQYRLIGLSEVAGAAGVVIGLVSRKFEWVALTAGAGICCLLLGALIAHARVEDESKKIIPAVVTLVVTAAFLITISLR
;
A
#
# COMPACT_ATOMS: atom_id res chain seq x y z
N MET A 1 5.70 19.02 14.14
CA MET A 1 4.57 18.38 13.44
C MET A 1 4.88 18.41 11.95
N ASN A 2 5.15 17.26 11.33
CA ASN A 2 5.41 17.20 9.90
C ASN A 2 4.08 17.08 9.14
N THR A 3 3.52 18.21 8.70
CA THR A 3 2.24 18.28 7.96
C THR A 3 2.26 17.40 6.71
N VAL A 4 3.40 17.33 6.02
CA VAL A 4 3.54 16.51 4.80
C VAL A 4 3.39 15.02 5.12
N ALA A 5 4.04 14.54 6.18
CA ALA A 5 3.92 13.13 6.59
C ALA A 5 2.46 12.75 6.93
N TRP A 6 1.70 13.65 7.56
CA TRP A 6 0.28 13.44 7.85
C TRP A 6 -0.56 13.34 6.58
N ILE A 7 -0.38 14.26 5.63
CA ILE A 7 -1.11 14.25 4.36
C ILE A 7 -0.83 12.94 3.61
N LEU A 8 0.45 12.60 3.43
CA LEU A 8 0.85 11.40 2.70
C LEU A 8 0.35 10.13 3.41
N GLY A 9 0.49 10.06 4.73
CA GLY A 9 0.06 8.88 5.48
C GLY A 9 -1.46 8.71 5.51
N ILE A 10 -2.26 9.79 5.51
CA ILE A 10 -3.73 9.68 5.36
C ILE A 10 -4.08 9.16 3.96
N ILE A 11 -3.42 9.66 2.92
CA ILE A 11 -3.61 9.18 1.53
C ILE A 11 -3.30 7.68 1.45
N LEU A 12 -2.16 7.24 2.00
CA LEU A 12 -1.75 5.85 2.00
C LEU A 12 -2.69 4.97 2.82
N ALA A 13 -3.04 5.39 4.04
CA ALA A 13 -3.94 4.64 4.91
C ALA A 13 -5.34 4.51 4.29
N GLY A 14 -5.88 5.57 3.69
CA GLY A 14 -7.15 5.53 2.97
C GLY A 14 -7.09 4.62 1.75
N GLY A 15 -6.08 4.80 0.89
CA GLY A 15 -5.91 4.03 -0.34
C GLY A 15 -5.75 2.53 -0.09
N PHE A 16 -4.79 2.15 0.75
CA PHE A 16 -4.53 0.74 1.09
C PHE A 16 -5.58 0.15 2.03
N GLY A 17 -6.23 0.96 2.88
CA GLY A 17 -7.35 0.51 3.69
C GLY A 17 -8.54 0.10 2.81
N VAL A 18 -8.95 0.96 1.88
CA VAL A 18 -10.05 0.66 0.94
C VAL A 18 -9.67 -0.52 0.04
N ALA A 19 -8.50 -0.46 -0.61
CA ALA A 19 -8.05 -1.53 -1.50
C ALA A 19 -7.91 -2.88 -0.77
N GLY A 20 -7.40 -2.87 0.46
CA GLY A 20 -7.24 -4.08 1.25
C GLY A 20 -8.57 -4.71 1.65
N VAL A 21 -9.54 -3.88 2.07
CA VAL A 21 -10.89 -4.34 2.42
C VAL A 21 -11.62 -4.91 1.21
N THR A 22 -11.53 -4.28 0.03
CA THR A 22 -12.18 -4.81 -1.19
C THR A 22 -11.60 -6.17 -1.58
N LYS A 23 -10.28 -6.37 -1.43
CA LYS A 23 -9.62 -7.67 -1.67
C LYS A 23 -9.99 -8.73 -0.62
N LEU A 24 -10.12 -8.34 0.65
CA LEU A 24 -10.56 -9.26 1.72
C LEU A 24 -11.98 -9.77 1.50
N LEU A 25 -12.87 -8.87 1.07
CA LEU A 25 -14.28 -9.16 0.80
C LEU A 25 -14.52 -9.76 -0.59
N ASP A 26 -13.47 -9.97 -1.39
CA ASP A 26 -13.53 -10.50 -2.76
C ASP A 26 -14.41 -9.68 -3.71
N LEU A 27 -14.43 -8.36 -3.51
CA LEU A 27 -15.21 -7.40 -4.32
C LEU A 27 -14.46 -6.90 -5.56
N ASP A 28 -13.15 -7.16 -5.61
CA ASP A 28 -12.26 -6.70 -6.67
C ASP A 28 -12.07 -7.78 -7.74
N ARG A 29 -12.47 -7.46 -8.97
CA ARG A 29 -12.42 -8.37 -10.13
C ARG A 29 -11.01 -8.51 -10.73
N MET A 30 -10.06 -7.68 -10.32
CA MET A 30 -8.68 -7.72 -10.81
C MET A 30 -7.98 -9.05 -10.46
N ARG A 31 -8.45 -9.74 -9.43
CA ARG A 31 -7.95 -11.07 -9.04
C ARG A 31 -7.90 -12.04 -10.22
N ASP A 32 -9.02 -12.17 -10.94
CA ASP A 32 -9.17 -13.17 -12.00
C ASP A 32 -8.32 -12.79 -13.22
N HIS A 33 -8.24 -11.49 -13.53
CA HIS A 33 -7.33 -10.96 -14.55
C HIS A 33 -5.86 -11.26 -14.25
N LEU A 34 -5.45 -11.10 -12.99
CA LEU A 34 -4.08 -11.37 -12.53
C LEU A 34 -3.81 -12.86 -12.24
N GLY A 35 -4.81 -13.75 -12.40
CA GLY A 35 -4.65 -15.18 -12.19
C GLY A 35 -4.42 -15.61 -10.73
N TYR A 36 -4.85 -14.80 -9.75
CA TYR A 36 -4.71 -15.15 -8.33
C TYR A 36 -5.89 -15.99 -7.83
N SER A 37 -5.63 -16.92 -6.90
CA SER A 37 -6.71 -17.54 -6.12
C SER A 37 -7.31 -16.56 -5.11
N ALA A 38 -8.56 -16.80 -4.70
CA ALA A 38 -9.22 -16.02 -3.64
C ALA A 38 -8.36 -15.91 -2.37
N ARG A 39 -7.70 -17.01 -1.98
CA ARG A 39 -6.84 -17.04 -0.78
C ARG A 39 -5.62 -16.14 -0.94
N GLN A 40 -4.92 -16.22 -2.07
CA GLN A 40 -3.76 -15.35 -2.34
C GLN A 40 -4.18 -13.89 -2.32
N TYR A 41 -5.30 -13.57 -2.97
CA TYR A 41 -5.78 -12.19 -3.07
C TYR A 41 -6.23 -11.61 -1.72
N ARG A 42 -6.87 -12.42 -0.88
CA ARG A 42 -7.19 -12.05 0.51
C ARG A 42 -5.94 -11.83 1.38
N LEU A 43 -4.89 -12.62 1.19
CA LEU A 43 -3.62 -12.40 1.90
C LEU A 43 -2.94 -11.09 1.49
N ILE A 44 -3.02 -10.72 0.21
CA ILE A 44 -2.61 -9.38 -0.26
C ILE A 44 -3.46 -8.32 0.44
N GLY A 45 -4.78 -8.46 0.41
CA GLY A 45 -5.70 -7.51 1.07
C GLY A 45 -5.44 -7.36 2.57
N LEU A 46 -5.20 -8.46 3.28
CA LEU A 46 -4.83 -8.44 4.71
C LEU A 46 -3.54 -7.66 4.93
N SER A 47 -2.55 -7.85 4.06
CA SER A 47 -1.27 -7.14 4.12
C SER A 47 -1.42 -5.65 3.84
N GLU A 48 -2.30 -5.27 2.91
CA GLU A 48 -2.64 -3.87 2.63
C GLU A 48 -3.32 -3.19 3.83
N VAL A 49 -4.29 -3.85 4.46
CA VAL A 49 -4.95 -3.35 5.68
C VAL A 49 -3.97 -3.24 6.84
N ALA A 50 -3.08 -4.22 7.02
CA ALA A 50 -2.03 -4.17 8.04
C ALA A 50 -1.05 -3.00 7.79
N GLY A 51 -0.66 -2.77 6.54
CA GLY A 51 0.15 -1.62 6.14
C GLY A 51 -0.54 -0.29 6.44
N ALA A 52 -1.82 -0.15 6.07
CA ALA A 52 -2.62 1.04 6.37
C ALA A 52 -2.72 1.31 7.87
N ALA A 53 -2.99 0.26 8.67
CA ALA A 53 -3.03 0.38 10.14
C ALA A 53 -1.68 0.81 10.72
N GLY A 54 -0.58 0.20 10.25
CA GLY A 54 0.77 0.55 10.71
C GLY A 54 1.17 2.00 10.39
N VAL A 55 0.79 2.52 9.23
CA VAL A 55 0.96 3.94 8.86
C VAL A 55 0.23 4.86 9.86
N VAL A 56 -1.04 4.56 10.19
CA VAL A 56 -1.81 5.37 11.15
C VAL A 56 -1.19 5.30 12.55
N ILE A 57 -0.78 4.12 13.01
CA ILE A 57 -0.18 3.92 14.33
C ILE A 57 1.09 4.78 14.49
N GLY A 58 2.01 4.74 13.51
CA GLY A 58 3.24 5.55 13.58
C GLY A 58 3.00 7.05 13.35
N LEU A 59 1.91 7.43 12.67
CA LEU A 59 1.50 8.84 12.58
C LEU A 59 1.02 9.41 13.92
N VAL A 60 0.26 8.64 14.70
CA VAL A 60 -0.31 9.14 15.96
C VAL A 60 0.76 9.25 17.05
N SER A 61 1.80 8.41 17.02
CA SER A 61 2.80 8.36 18.09
C SER A 61 4.23 8.20 17.57
N ARG A 62 5.12 9.14 17.95
CA ARG A 62 6.56 9.03 17.67
C ARG A 62 7.18 7.76 18.27
N LYS A 63 6.65 7.24 19.38
CA LYS A 63 7.14 5.98 19.99
C LYS A 63 6.98 4.78 19.05
N PHE A 64 6.01 4.84 18.15
CA PHE A 64 5.70 3.79 17.18
C PHE A 64 6.13 4.16 15.76
N GLU A 65 7.06 5.09 15.59
CA GLU A 65 7.57 5.48 14.26
C GLU A 65 8.11 4.29 13.46
N TRP A 66 8.81 3.37 14.13
CA TRP A 66 9.30 2.11 13.52
C TRP A 66 8.17 1.25 12.93
N VAL A 67 6.95 1.35 13.45
CA VAL A 67 5.78 0.64 12.90
C VAL A 67 5.38 1.25 11.56
N ALA A 68 5.37 2.58 11.43
CA ALA A 68 5.11 3.24 10.16
C ALA A 68 6.23 2.97 9.13
N LEU A 69 7.48 2.89 9.57
CA LEU A 69 8.61 2.55 8.69
C LEU A 69 8.50 1.12 8.13
N THR A 70 8.24 0.14 8.99
CA THR A 70 8.07 -1.25 8.55
C THR A 70 6.80 -1.45 7.73
N ALA A 71 5.70 -0.76 8.07
CA ALA A 71 4.48 -0.75 7.28
C ALA A 71 4.67 -0.12 5.89
N GLY A 72 5.34 1.04 5.81
CA GLY A 72 5.66 1.68 4.54
C GLY A 72 6.59 0.82 3.67
N ALA A 73 7.59 0.16 4.27
CA ALA A 73 8.42 -0.81 3.55
C ALA A 73 7.60 -2.00 3.01
N GLY A 74 6.69 -2.54 3.81
CA GLY A 74 5.76 -3.59 3.38
C GLY A 74 4.86 -3.14 2.22
N ILE A 75 4.34 -1.91 2.29
CA ILE A 75 3.57 -1.29 1.20
C ILE A 75 4.42 -1.18 -0.09
N CYS A 76 5.70 -0.77 0.01
CA CYS A 76 6.61 -0.78 -1.13
C CYS A 76 6.75 -2.19 -1.74
N CYS A 77 6.88 -3.24 -0.92
CA CYS A 77 6.93 -4.61 -1.40
C CYS A 77 5.63 -5.02 -2.11
N LEU A 78 4.46 -4.63 -1.60
CA LEU A 78 3.16 -4.90 -2.24
C LEU A 78 3.05 -4.20 -3.60
N LEU A 79 3.49 -2.95 -3.69
CA LEU A 79 3.50 -2.17 -4.93
C LEU A 79 4.46 -2.75 -5.98
N LEU A 80 5.66 -3.16 -5.57
CA LEU A 80 6.59 -3.87 -6.46
C LEU A 80 5.99 -5.20 -6.93
N GLY A 81 5.34 -5.94 -6.03
CA GLY A 81 4.59 -7.15 -6.37
C GLY A 81 3.47 -6.88 -7.38
N ALA A 82 2.73 -5.77 -7.23
CA ALA A 82 1.69 -5.36 -8.16
C ALA A 82 2.26 -5.02 -9.55
N LEU A 83 3.37 -4.27 -9.62
CA LEU A 83 4.06 -3.98 -10.89
C LEU A 83 4.48 -5.27 -11.61
N ILE A 84 5.05 -6.22 -10.87
CA ILE A 84 5.44 -7.53 -11.41
C ILE A 84 4.20 -8.30 -11.88
N ALA A 85 3.10 -8.28 -11.13
CA ALA A 85 1.86 -8.97 -11.49
C ALA A 85 1.25 -8.41 -12.79
N HIS A 86 1.19 -7.09 -12.92
CA HIS A 86 0.72 -6.43 -14.15
C HIS A 86 1.64 -6.70 -15.35
N ALA A 87 2.96 -6.69 -15.14
CA ALA A 87 3.92 -7.02 -16.20
C ALA A 87 3.77 -8.47 -16.71
N ARG A 88 3.45 -9.43 -15.81
CA ARG A 88 3.25 -10.84 -16.19
C ARG A 88 2.05 -11.08 -17.09
N VAL A 89 1.01 -10.25 -16.98
CA VAL A 89 -0.19 -10.33 -17.83
C VAL A 89 -0.16 -9.31 -18.97
N GLU A 90 1.00 -8.69 -19.21
CA GLU A 90 1.25 -7.73 -20.29
C GLU A 90 0.24 -6.57 -20.32
N ASP A 91 -0.15 -6.10 -19.13
CA ASP A 91 -1.06 -4.97 -19.02
C ASP A 91 -0.47 -3.70 -19.66
N GLU A 92 -1.33 -2.91 -20.30
CA GLU A 92 -0.94 -1.62 -20.85
C GLU A 92 -0.24 -0.74 -19.80
N SER A 93 0.76 0.04 -20.22
CA SER A 93 1.52 0.92 -19.34
C SER A 93 0.66 1.86 -18.50
N LYS A 94 -0.57 2.18 -18.96
CA LYS A 94 -1.52 3.01 -18.21
C LYS A 94 -2.02 2.33 -16.93
N LYS A 95 -2.14 1.01 -16.90
CA LYS A 95 -2.63 0.25 -15.74
C LYS A 95 -1.60 0.16 -14.61
N ILE A 96 -0.30 0.32 -14.90
CA ILE A 96 0.76 0.34 -13.88
C ILE A 96 1.01 1.72 -13.28
N ILE A 97 0.51 2.80 -13.89
CA ILE A 97 0.71 4.19 -13.40
C ILE A 97 0.30 4.35 -11.93
N PRO A 98 -0.88 3.86 -11.48
CA PRO A 98 -1.27 4.00 -10.08
C PRO A 98 -0.27 3.36 -9.12
N ALA A 99 0.28 2.19 -9.45
CA ALA A 99 1.27 1.51 -8.62
C ALA A 99 2.59 2.30 -8.56
N VAL A 100 3.06 2.84 -9.70
CA VAL A 100 4.29 3.66 -9.74
C VAL A 100 4.11 4.95 -8.94
N VAL A 101 3.02 5.68 -9.14
CA VAL A 101 2.74 6.93 -8.42
C VAL A 101 2.63 6.67 -6.92
N THR A 102 1.91 5.62 -6.53
CA THR A 102 1.75 5.27 -5.11
C THR A 102 3.08 4.82 -4.48
N LEU A 103 3.99 4.21 -5.26
CA LEU A 103 5.32 3.85 -4.78
C LEU A 103 6.16 5.10 -4.47
N VAL A 104 6.10 6.12 -5.33
CA VAL A 104 6.75 7.40 -5.09
C VAL A 104 6.16 8.09 -3.86
N VAL A 105 4.83 8.10 -3.72
CA VAL A 105 4.14 8.63 -2.53
C VAL A 105 4.57 7.90 -1.26
N THR A 106 4.69 6.58 -1.31
CA THR A 106 5.14 5.75 -0.17
C THR A 106 6.59 6.05 0.20
N ALA A 107 7.48 6.20 -0.79
CA ALA A 107 8.86 6.60 -0.56
C ALA A 107 8.96 8.00 0.08
N ALA A 108 8.19 8.97 -0.42
CA ALA A 108 8.12 10.30 0.18
C ALA A 108 7.58 10.27 1.62
N PHE A 109 6.59 9.42 1.89
CA PHE A 109 6.09 9.21 3.26
C PHE A 109 7.19 8.66 4.17
N LEU A 110 7.93 7.63 3.74
CA LEU A 110 9.03 7.05 4.52
C LEU A 110 10.12 8.08 4.85
N ILE A 111 10.48 8.93 3.89
CA ILE A 111 11.46 10.00 4.11
C ILE A 111 10.91 11.01 5.13
N THR A 112 9.69 11.49 4.92
CA THR A 112 9.10 12.54 5.76
C THR A 112 8.80 12.07 7.19
N ILE A 113 8.36 10.82 7.36
CA ILE A 113 8.11 10.27 8.71
C ILE A 113 9.41 10.07 9.49
N SER A 114 10.52 9.72 8.81
CA SER A 114 11.86 9.55 9.43
C SER A 114 12.50 10.87 9.89
N LEU A 115 12.00 12.00 9.39
CA LEU A 115 12.52 13.34 9.69
C LEU A 115 11.63 14.10 10.70
N ARG A 116 10.68 13.41 11.35
CA ARG A 116 9.54 14.03 12.05
C ARG A 116 9.84 14.58 13.43
#